data_AF-A0A0P7AZ47-F1
#
_entry.id   AF-A0A0P7AZ47-F1
#
_cell.length_a   1.000
_cell.length_b   1.000
_cell.length_c   1.000
_cell.angle_alpha   90.00
_cell.angle_beta   90.00
_cell.angle_gamma   90.00
#
_symmetry.space_group_name_H-M   'P 1'
#
loop_
_entity.id
_entity.type
_entity.pdbx_description
1 polymer ?
#
loop_
_entity_poly.entity_id
_entity_poly.type
_entity_poly.pdbx_seq_one_letter_code
_entity_poly.pdbx_strand_id
1 'polypeptide(L)'
;MADTYATKGLAPPPAVSKTTLPMAGLLVDVYGLDQLPSGSTATAAPPSPVPAPVTCLWLLHPRTRTRARMLDIAGRVLATWHARAASGTRGLVALAFDMPNHGSRLVSQQANLAWDGGNAAHALDMLGMVKGGCADMRGLMDLVAGYLGRPVDAHVCLGWSLGGHSVWQAWLGEERIDAAVAVIGCPDFMGERRLVRPVVVAVS
;
A
#
# COMPACT_ATOMS: atom_id res chain seq x y z
N MET A 1 -11.78 11.99 5.13
CA MET A 1 -12.25 12.83 4.01
C MET A 1 -12.20 12.01 2.73
N ALA A 2 -13.21 12.13 1.87
CA ALA A 2 -13.13 11.60 0.52
C ALA A 2 -12.03 12.36 -0.26
N ASP A 3 -11.20 11.64 -0.99
CA ASP A 3 -10.13 12.19 -1.83
C ASP A 3 -10.39 11.71 -3.25
N THR A 4 -10.82 12.60 -4.14
CA THR A 4 -11.17 12.28 -5.53
C THR A 4 -10.00 12.59 -6.47
N TYR A 5 -8.87 11.95 -6.19
CA TYR A 5 -7.66 12.11 -7.00
C TYR A 5 -7.71 11.21 -8.24
N ALA A 6 -7.30 11.77 -9.38
CA ALA A 6 -6.94 11.04 -10.58
C ALA A 6 -5.60 11.58 -11.10
N THR A 7 -4.75 10.70 -11.61
CA THR A 7 -3.46 11.10 -12.18
C THR A 7 -3.68 12.00 -13.41
N LYS A 8 -3.14 13.22 -13.36
CA LYS A 8 -3.28 14.21 -14.45
C LYS A 8 -2.66 13.66 -15.74
N GLY A 9 -3.34 13.89 -16.86
CA GLY A 9 -2.88 13.44 -18.18
C GLY A 9 -3.20 11.98 -18.50
N LEU A 10 -3.79 11.23 -17.57
CA LEU A 10 -4.31 9.89 -17.82
C LEU A 10 -5.84 9.89 -17.85
N ALA A 11 -6.43 8.91 -18.55
CA ALA A 11 -7.86 8.62 -18.45
C ALA A 11 -8.25 8.33 -16.99
N PRO A 12 -9.55 8.50 -16.61
CA PRO A 12 -10.02 8.15 -15.28
C PRO A 12 -9.56 6.75 -14.85
N PRO A 13 -9.23 6.53 -13.56
CA PRO A 13 -8.80 5.22 -13.12
C PRO A 13 -9.90 4.17 -13.37
N PRO A 14 -9.54 2.97 -13.84
CA PRO A 14 -10.51 1.88 -13.99
C PRO A 14 -11.25 1.60 -12.68
N ALA A 15 -12.54 1.28 -12.79
CA ALA A 15 -13.34 0.92 -11.63
C ALA A 15 -12.80 -0.37 -10.97
N VAL A 16 -12.76 -0.37 -9.64
CA VAL A 16 -12.31 -1.50 -8.83
C VAL A 16 -13.16 -1.56 -7.56
N SER A 17 -13.42 -2.76 -7.05
CA SER A 17 -14.15 -2.87 -5.79
C SER A 17 -13.31 -2.32 -4.64
N LYS A 18 -13.98 -1.83 -3.60
CA LYS A 18 -13.35 -1.32 -2.39
C LYS A 18 -14.16 -1.71 -1.17
N THR A 19 -13.53 -2.42 -0.26
CA THR A 19 -14.10 -2.77 1.06
C THR A 19 -13.18 -2.22 2.14
N THR A 20 -13.71 -1.41 3.06
CA THR A 20 -12.92 -0.93 4.21
C THR A 20 -13.11 -1.89 5.38
N LEU A 21 -12.02 -2.49 5.85
CA LEU A 21 -12.02 -3.43 6.97
C LEU A 21 -11.27 -2.84 8.18
N PRO A 22 -11.78 -2.99 9.42
CA PRO A 22 -11.00 -2.73 10.61
C PRO A 22 -9.99 -3.87 10.82
N MET A 23 -8.69 -3.57 10.67
CA MET A 23 -7.59 -4.52 10.87
C MET A 23 -6.63 -3.99 11.94
N ALA A 24 -6.44 -4.73 13.03
CA ALA A 24 -5.52 -4.37 14.13
C ALA A 24 -5.66 -2.91 14.63
N GLY A 25 -6.89 -2.38 14.69
CA GLY A 25 -7.16 -1.00 15.12
C GLY A 25 -6.98 0.06 14.02
N LEU A 26 -6.71 -0.34 12.79
CA LEU A 26 -6.59 0.53 11.62
C LEU A 26 -7.76 0.31 10.66
N LEU A 27 -8.22 1.39 10.02
CA LEU A 27 -9.12 1.26 8.87
C LEU A 27 -8.29 1.01 7.62
N VAL A 28 -8.49 -0.15 7.01
CA VAL A 28 -7.76 -0.59 5.81
C VAL A 28 -8.73 -0.68 4.64
N ASP A 29 -8.52 0.14 3.61
CA ASP A 29 -9.23 0.02 2.34
C ASP A 29 -8.59 -1.14 1.55
N VAL A 30 -9.38 -2.18 1.26
CA VAL A 30 -8.99 -3.33 0.45
C VAL A 30 -9.63 -3.19 -0.93
N TYR A 31 -8.80 -3.04 -1.95
CA TYR A 31 -9.21 -2.96 -3.34
C TYR A 31 -9.01 -4.30 -4.05
N GLY A 32 -9.92 -4.66 -4.94
CA GLY A 32 -9.78 -5.87 -5.77
C GLY A 32 -10.36 -7.14 -5.16
N LEU A 33 -10.98 -7.06 -3.97
CA LEU A 33 -11.43 -8.23 -3.22
C LEU A 33 -12.52 -9.02 -3.93
N ASP A 34 -13.43 -8.32 -4.63
CA ASP A 34 -14.57 -8.94 -5.33
C ASP A 34 -14.15 -9.56 -6.68
N GLN A 35 -12.99 -9.13 -7.20
CA GLN A 35 -12.40 -9.62 -8.44
C GLN A 35 -11.55 -10.88 -8.22
N LEU A 36 -11.33 -11.28 -6.97
CA LEU A 36 -10.65 -12.54 -6.68
C LEU A 36 -11.50 -13.74 -7.10
N PRO A 37 -10.87 -14.82 -7.60
CA PRO A 37 -11.58 -16.07 -7.82
C PRO A 37 -12.27 -16.52 -6.53
N SER A 38 -13.60 -16.52 -6.53
CA SER A 38 -14.38 -17.35 -5.62
C SER A 38 -14.05 -18.78 -6.01
N GLY A 39 -13.65 -19.65 -5.07
CA GLY A 39 -13.11 -20.99 -5.34
C GLY A 39 -14.04 -21.99 -6.03
N SER A 40 -15.05 -21.52 -6.77
CA SER A 40 -15.96 -22.25 -7.63
C SER A 40 -15.76 -21.80 -9.08
N THR A 41 -14.63 -22.14 -9.69
CA THR A 41 -14.52 -22.06 -11.15
C THR A 41 -15.25 -23.24 -11.77
N ALA A 42 -16.08 -22.95 -12.77
CA ALA A 42 -16.77 -23.91 -13.64
C ALA A 42 -15.79 -24.67 -14.56
N THR A 43 -14.79 -25.31 -13.94
CA THR A 43 -13.79 -26.15 -14.59
C THR A 43 -14.01 -27.59 -14.13
N ALA A 44 -13.81 -28.57 -15.02
CA ALA A 44 -14.05 -30.00 -14.78
C ALA A 44 -13.19 -30.65 -13.67
N ALA A 45 -12.36 -29.87 -12.97
CA ALA A 45 -11.60 -30.32 -11.81
C ALA A 45 -12.37 -30.00 -10.51
N PRO A 46 -12.36 -30.90 -9.51
CA PRO A 46 -13.02 -30.64 -8.24
C PRO A 46 -12.46 -29.36 -7.59
N PRO A 47 -13.33 -28.52 -6.98
CA PRO A 47 -12.88 -27.28 -6.35
C PRO A 47 -11.88 -27.59 -5.24
N SER A 48 -10.75 -26.88 -5.25
CA SER A 48 -9.82 -26.89 -4.11
C SER A 48 -10.55 -26.35 -2.89
N PRO A 49 -10.49 -27.03 -1.73
CA PRO A 49 -11.12 -26.55 -0.50
C PRO A 49 -10.44 -25.29 0.06
N VAL A 50 -9.22 -24.98 -0.40
CA VAL A 50 -8.47 -23.79 -0.01
C VAL A 50 -8.55 -22.74 -1.14
N PRO A 51 -8.98 -21.49 -0.84
CA PRO A 51 -8.96 -20.40 -1.81
C PRO A 51 -7.58 -20.19 -2.43
N ALA A 52 -7.53 -19.74 -3.68
CA ALA A 52 -6.28 -19.35 -4.33
C ALA A 52 -5.54 -18.31 -3.47
N PRO A 53 -4.21 -18.42 -3.33
CA PRO A 53 -3.44 -17.48 -2.54
C PRO A 53 -3.45 -16.10 -3.19
N VAL A 54 -3.26 -15.07 -2.37
CA VAL A 54 -3.25 -13.68 -2.81
C VAL A 54 -1.92 -13.00 -2.53
N THR A 55 -1.48 -12.18 -3.48
CA THR A 55 -0.44 -11.19 -3.25
C THR A 55 -1.06 -9.91 -2.71
N CYS A 56 -0.44 -9.34 -1.68
CA CYS A 56 -0.85 -8.07 -1.09
C CYS A 56 0.04 -6.95 -1.61
N LEU A 57 -0.54 -5.97 -2.30
CA LEU A 57 0.10 -4.70 -2.63
C LEU A 57 -0.24 -3.65 -1.57
N TRP A 58 0.73 -3.31 -0.72
CA TRP A 58 0.62 -2.27 0.29
C TRP A 58 0.86 -0.89 -0.33
N LEU A 59 -0.14 -0.01 -0.23
CA LEU A 59 -0.15 1.33 -0.80
C LEU A 59 0.04 2.38 0.31
N LEU A 60 1.19 3.04 0.31
CA LEU A 60 1.57 4.08 1.28
C LEU A 60 1.39 5.48 0.67
N HIS A 61 0.52 6.29 1.28
CA HIS A 61 0.06 7.55 0.70
C HIS A 61 1.03 8.73 0.95
N PRO A 62 0.97 9.80 0.14
CA PRO A 62 1.79 10.99 0.36
C PRO A 62 1.37 11.79 1.60
N ARG A 63 2.28 12.63 2.11
CA ARG A 63 2.02 13.52 3.25
C ARG A 63 0.83 14.44 2.97
N THR A 64 0.11 14.81 4.03
CA THR A 64 -1.09 15.67 3.98
C THR A 64 -2.28 15.09 3.22
N ARG A 65 -2.24 13.80 2.86
CA ARG A 65 -3.33 13.06 2.20
C ARG A 65 -3.79 11.90 3.07
N THR A 66 -4.71 11.10 2.56
CA THR A 66 -5.29 9.94 3.24
C THR A 66 -5.12 8.69 2.39
N ARG A 67 -5.43 7.51 2.95
CA ARG A 67 -5.47 6.23 2.22
C ARG A 67 -6.31 6.28 0.94
N ALA A 68 -7.35 7.12 0.91
CA ALA A 68 -8.20 7.28 -0.27
C ALA A 68 -7.44 7.81 -1.51
N ARG A 69 -6.32 8.53 -1.30
CA ARG A 69 -5.43 9.00 -2.38
C ARG A 69 -4.91 7.86 -3.25
N MET A 70 -4.81 6.66 -2.68
CA MET A 70 -4.21 5.51 -3.34
C MET A 70 -5.16 4.76 -4.28
N LEU A 71 -6.45 5.15 -4.34
CA LEU A 71 -7.44 4.52 -5.22
C LEU A 71 -7.04 4.56 -6.70
N ASP A 72 -6.51 5.69 -7.19
CA ASP A 72 -6.11 5.81 -8.62
C ASP A 72 -5.02 4.78 -8.97
N ILE A 73 -4.02 4.63 -8.10
CA ILE A 73 -2.94 3.65 -8.28
C ILE A 73 -3.50 2.22 -8.16
N ALA A 74 -4.34 1.95 -7.17
CA ALA A 74 -4.96 0.65 -6.96
C ALA A 74 -5.74 0.19 -8.21
N GLY A 75 -6.63 1.03 -8.72
CA GLY A 75 -7.46 0.71 -9.89
C GLY A 75 -6.64 0.43 -11.13
N ARG A 76 -5.58 1.21 -11.39
CA ARG A 76 -4.70 1.01 -12.55
C ARG A 76 -3.88 -0.28 -12.44
N VAL A 77 -3.29 -0.55 -11.28
CA VAL A 77 -2.49 -1.75 -11.06
C VAL A 77 -3.36 -3.00 -11.16
N LEU A 78 -4.52 -3.01 -10.51
CA LEU A 78 -5.43 -4.15 -10.51
C LEU A 78 -6.04 -4.41 -11.89
N ALA A 79 -6.45 -3.37 -12.62
CA ALA A 79 -6.92 -3.54 -14.00
C ALA A 79 -5.83 -4.12 -14.91
N THR A 80 -4.60 -3.64 -14.76
CA THR A 80 -3.44 -4.13 -15.50
C THR A 80 -3.10 -5.59 -15.16
N TRP A 81 -3.23 -5.96 -13.88
CA TRP A 81 -3.07 -7.34 -13.42
C TRP A 81 -4.13 -8.26 -14.04
N HIS A 82 -5.41 -7.90 -13.91
CA HIS A 82 -6.51 -8.71 -14.44
C HIS A 82 -6.46 -8.89 -15.96
N ALA A 83 -6.00 -7.88 -16.69
CA ALA A 83 -5.81 -8.00 -18.14
C ALA A 83 -4.71 -9.01 -18.55
N ARG A 84 -3.76 -9.30 -17.65
CA ARG A 84 -2.65 -10.24 -17.90
C ARG A 84 -2.82 -11.60 -17.24
N ALA A 85 -3.65 -11.71 -16.21
CA ALA A 85 -3.80 -12.92 -15.41
C ALA A 85 -4.58 -14.01 -16.18
N ALA A 86 -3.90 -14.71 -17.09
CA ALA A 86 -4.48 -15.80 -17.88
C ALA A 86 -4.65 -17.12 -17.07
N SER A 87 -3.95 -17.30 -15.94
CA SER A 87 -3.85 -18.60 -15.26
C SER A 87 -4.65 -18.77 -13.97
N GLY A 88 -5.27 -17.72 -13.39
CA GLY A 88 -6.13 -17.84 -12.20
C GLY A 88 -5.49 -18.44 -10.93
N THR A 89 -4.19 -18.73 -10.93
CA THR A 89 -3.48 -19.45 -9.86
C THR A 89 -3.17 -18.58 -8.64
N ARG A 90 -3.25 -17.26 -8.78
CA ARG A 90 -2.92 -16.28 -7.74
C ARG A 90 -3.74 -15.00 -7.93
N GLY A 91 -4.29 -14.50 -6.85
CA GLY A 91 -4.98 -13.20 -6.82
C GLY A 91 -4.06 -12.04 -6.47
N LEU A 92 -4.49 -10.81 -6.76
CA LEU A 92 -3.85 -9.59 -6.29
C LEU A 92 -4.90 -8.71 -5.62
N VAL A 93 -4.59 -8.24 -4.41
CA VAL A 93 -5.35 -7.18 -3.75
C VAL A 93 -4.43 -6.02 -3.44
N ALA A 94 -4.96 -4.80 -3.47
CA ALA A 94 -4.25 -3.63 -2.99
C ALA A 94 -4.84 -3.15 -1.67
N LEU A 95 -3.99 -2.77 -0.72
CA LEU A 95 -4.41 -2.37 0.62
C LEU A 95 -3.83 -1.00 0.95
N ALA A 96 -4.66 -0.09 1.45
CA ALA A 96 -4.24 1.22 1.91
C ALA A 96 -4.79 1.52 3.30
N PHE A 97 -3.96 2.09 4.17
CA PHE A 97 -4.34 2.54 5.51
C PHE A 97 -3.83 3.97 5.72
N ASP A 98 -4.45 4.71 6.63
CA ASP A 98 -3.95 6.04 6.96
C ASP A 98 -2.67 5.89 7.79
N MET A 99 -1.57 6.45 7.30
CA MET A 99 -0.30 6.50 8.02
C MET A 99 -0.44 7.36 9.31
N PRO A 100 0.51 7.28 10.26
CA PRO A 100 0.44 8.07 11.48
C PRO A 100 0.20 9.55 11.20
N ASN A 101 -0.65 10.17 12.02
CA ASN A 101 -1.03 11.58 11.92
C ASN A 101 -1.73 11.98 10.59
N HIS A 102 -2.37 11.03 9.88
CA HIS A 102 -3.12 11.31 8.65
C HIS A 102 -4.53 10.74 8.68
N GLY A 103 -5.41 11.25 7.82
CA GLY A 103 -6.77 10.73 7.61
C GLY A 103 -7.55 10.49 8.90
N SER A 104 -8.02 9.26 9.13
CA SER A 104 -8.77 8.90 10.34
C SER A 104 -7.92 8.86 11.62
N ARG A 105 -6.61 9.07 11.51
CA ARG A 105 -5.62 9.08 12.61
C ARG A 105 -4.96 10.45 12.78
N LEU A 106 -5.53 11.50 12.18
CA LEU A 106 -4.98 12.87 12.32
C LEU A 106 -5.03 13.32 13.78
N VAL A 107 -3.88 13.67 14.33
CA VAL A 107 -3.73 14.18 15.71
C VAL A 107 -3.36 15.67 15.70
N SER A 108 -2.45 16.08 14.81
CA SER A 108 -1.98 17.46 14.67
C SER A 108 -1.74 17.82 13.21
N GLN A 109 -2.48 18.81 12.70
CA GLN A 109 -2.24 19.37 11.37
C GLN A 109 -0.86 20.04 11.29
N GLN A 110 -0.45 20.75 12.34
CA GLN A 110 0.84 21.45 12.40
C GLN A 110 2.02 20.49 12.22
N ALA A 111 1.97 19.31 12.87
CA ALA A 111 3.02 18.29 12.75
C ALA A 111 3.12 17.68 11.33
N ASN A 112 2.10 17.88 10.48
CA ASN A 112 2.17 17.49 9.08
C ASN A 112 2.80 18.56 8.18
N LEU A 113 3.01 19.78 8.66
CA LEU A 113 3.60 20.87 7.87
C LEU A 113 5.13 20.73 7.76
N ALA A 114 5.70 21.41 6.77
CA ALA A 114 7.15 21.58 6.64
C ALA A 114 7.65 22.72 7.53
N TRP A 115 8.97 22.94 7.57
CA TRP A 115 9.58 24.02 8.35
C TRP A 115 9.01 25.40 8.00
N ASP A 116 8.82 25.68 6.72
CA ASP A 116 8.22 26.93 6.20
C ASP A 116 6.74 27.08 6.57
N GLY A 117 6.06 25.98 6.87
CA GLY A 117 4.72 25.94 7.47
C GLY A 117 4.71 26.05 9.00
N GLY A 118 5.83 26.42 9.63
CA GLY A 118 5.94 26.61 11.08
C GLY A 118 6.15 25.33 11.89
N ASN A 119 6.43 24.19 11.25
CA ASN A 119 6.76 22.97 11.97
C ASN A 119 8.25 22.94 12.36
N ALA A 120 8.57 23.42 13.56
CA ALA A 120 9.93 23.36 14.08
C ALA A 120 10.46 21.91 14.26
N ALA A 121 9.58 20.94 14.48
CA ALA A 121 9.90 19.53 14.67
C ALA A 121 9.84 18.70 13.37
N HIS A 122 9.78 19.35 12.19
CA HIS A 122 9.47 18.71 10.91
C HIS A 122 10.26 17.41 10.62
N ALA A 123 11.58 17.39 10.86
CA ALA A 123 12.39 16.20 10.63
C ALA A 123 11.99 15.02 11.54
N LEU A 124 11.72 15.30 12.83
CA LEU A 124 11.30 14.28 13.79
C LEU A 124 9.90 13.77 13.45
N ASP A 125 8.98 14.66 13.09
CA ASP A 125 7.62 14.29 12.69
C ASP A 125 7.63 13.43 11.41
N MET A 126 8.40 13.84 10.39
CA MET A 126 8.58 13.04 9.16
C MET A 126 9.12 11.64 9.47
N LEU A 127 10.19 11.55 10.26
CA LEU A 127 10.78 10.27 10.62
C LEU A 127 9.83 9.41 11.46
N GLY A 128 9.11 10.02 12.40
CA GLY A 128 8.10 9.34 13.23
C GLY A 128 6.96 8.77 12.39
N MET A 129 6.44 9.55 11.43
CA MET A 129 5.40 9.10 10.52
C MET A 129 5.87 7.97 9.60
N VAL A 130 7.10 8.04 9.08
CA VAL A 130 7.71 6.98 8.26
C VAL A 130 7.88 5.70 9.06
N LYS A 131 8.53 5.77 10.23
CA LYS A 131 8.77 4.60 11.09
C LYS A 131 7.47 3.96 11.56
N GLY A 132 6.52 4.77 12.02
CA GLY A 132 5.22 4.29 12.48
C GLY A 132 4.43 3.65 11.33
N GLY A 133 4.44 4.24 10.13
CA GLY A 133 3.81 3.65 8.95
C GLY A 133 4.41 2.29 8.56
N CYS A 134 5.74 2.14 8.65
CA CYS A 134 6.40 0.85 8.41
C CYS A 134 6.02 -0.19 9.47
N ALA A 135 5.94 0.21 10.75
CA ALA A 135 5.55 -0.68 11.84
C ALA A 135 4.08 -1.11 11.73
N ASP A 136 3.18 -0.19 11.37
CA ASP A 136 1.77 -0.48 11.11
C ASP A 136 1.63 -1.50 9.96
N MET A 137 2.31 -1.27 8.83
CA MET A 137 2.29 -2.18 7.68
C MET A 137 2.80 -3.58 8.07
N ARG A 138 3.89 -3.66 8.84
CA ARG A 138 4.45 -4.92 9.35
C ARG A 138 3.43 -5.70 10.19
N GLY A 139 2.78 -5.03 11.14
CA GLY A 139 1.75 -5.66 11.97
C GLY A 139 0.53 -6.10 11.15
N LEU A 140 0.16 -5.33 10.12
CA LEU A 140 -0.89 -5.73 9.18
C LEU A 140 -0.48 -6.97 8.36
N MET A 141 0.77 -7.06 7.90
CA MET A 141 1.30 -8.23 7.20
C MET A 141 1.20 -9.52 8.04
N ASP A 142 1.38 -9.42 9.36
CA ASP A 142 1.26 -10.57 10.28
C ASP A 142 -0.17 -11.14 10.31
N LEU A 143 -1.19 -10.31 10.05
CA LEU A 143 -2.60 -10.64 10.31
C LEU A 143 -3.48 -10.67 9.05
N VAL A 144 -3.01 -10.09 7.94
CA VAL A 144 -3.84 -9.82 6.75
C VAL A 144 -4.46 -11.10 6.16
N ALA A 145 -3.76 -12.24 6.20
CA ALA A 145 -4.31 -13.51 5.74
C ALA A 145 -5.59 -13.90 6.49
N GLY A 146 -5.62 -13.68 7.82
CA GLY A 146 -6.79 -13.92 8.66
C GLY A 146 -7.94 -12.97 8.33
N TYR A 147 -7.65 -11.68 8.13
CA TYR A 147 -8.66 -10.69 7.75
C TYR A 147 -9.26 -10.91 6.36
N LEU A 148 -8.46 -11.40 5.41
CA LEU A 148 -8.92 -11.73 4.06
C LEU A 148 -9.57 -13.12 3.96
N GLY A 149 -9.40 -13.97 4.98
CA GLY A 149 -9.87 -15.36 4.98
C GLY A 149 -9.20 -16.21 3.90
N ARG A 150 -7.97 -15.88 3.48
CA ARG A 150 -7.26 -16.51 2.36
C ARG A 150 -5.75 -16.55 2.64
N PRO A 151 -5.02 -17.55 2.11
CA PRO A 151 -3.57 -17.56 2.19
C PRO A 151 -2.96 -16.34 1.50
N VAL A 152 -1.92 -15.78 2.10
CA VAL A 152 -1.12 -14.69 1.52
C VAL A 152 0.29 -15.22 1.34
N ASP A 153 0.81 -15.10 0.12
CA ASP A 153 2.06 -15.76 -0.27
C ASP A 153 3.06 -14.82 -0.95
N ALA A 154 2.76 -13.52 -1.01
CA ALA A 154 3.69 -12.47 -1.39
C ALA A 154 3.22 -11.10 -0.92
N HIS A 155 4.18 -10.22 -0.65
CA HIS A 155 3.94 -8.83 -0.30
C HIS A 155 4.75 -7.89 -1.20
N VAL A 156 4.07 -6.92 -1.77
CA VAL A 156 4.68 -5.83 -2.54
C VAL A 156 4.32 -4.53 -1.85
N CYS A 157 5.21 -3.54 -1.84
CA CYS A 157 4.89 -2.21 -1.36
C CYS A 157 5.11 -1.14 -2.43
N LEU A 158 4.21 -0.17 -2.48
CA LEU A 158 4.32 1.01 -3.32
C LEU A 158 3.97 2.24 -2.49
N GLY A 159 4.79 3.29 -2.63
CA GLY A 159 4.62 4.50 -1.86
C GLY A 159 4.92 5.75 -2.65
N TRP A 160 4.19 6.83 -2.34
CA TRP A 160 4.35 8.13 -2.96
C TRP A 160 4.74 9.20 -1.92
N SER A 161 5.81 9.98 -2.19
CA SER A 161 6.31 11.04 -1.28
C SER A 161 6.64 10.47 0.10
N LEU A 162 5.94 10.88 1.16
CA LEU A 162 6.03 10.24 2.49
C LEU A 162 5.91 8.71 2.43
N GLY A 163 5.02 8.20 1.59
CA GLY A 163 4.91 6.78 1.34
C GLY A 163 6.13 6.21 0.62
N GLY A 164 6.73 6.94 -0.34
CA GLY A 164 7.92 6.47 -1.08
C GLY A 164 9.15 6.37 -0.18
N HIS A 165 9.30 7.34 0.72
CA HIS A 165 10.24 7.30 1.83
C HIS A 165 10.03 6.10 2.77
N SER A 166 8.77 5.76 3.04
CA SER A 166 8.41 4.60 3.87
C SER A 166 8.67 3.28 3.16
N VAL A 167 8.46 3.21 1.84
CA VAL A 167 8.83 2.04 1.03
C VAL A 167 10.32 1.76 1.11
N TRP A 168 11.18 2.77 1.07
CA TRP A 168 12.61 2.57 1.24
C TRP A 168 12.97 1.97 2.61
N GLN A 169 12.43 2.51 3.70
CA GLN A 169 12.68 1.95 5.03
C GLN A 169 12.11 0.54 5.19
N ALA A 170 10.91 0.29 4.65
CA ALA A 170 10.30 -1.04 4.70
C ALA A 170 11.13 -2.06 3.89
N TRP A 171 11.54 -1.73 2.66
CA TRP A 171 12.34 -2.62 1.82
C TRP A 171 13.67 -3.04 2.45
N LEU A 172 14.29 -2.14 3.21
CA LEU A 172 15.53 -2.41 3.92
C LEU A 172 15.34 -3.15 5.25
N GLY A 173 14.15 -3.08 5.84
CA GLY A 173 13.88 -3.57 7.21
C GLY A 173 12.81 -4.64 7.34
N GLU A 174 12.24 -5.11 6.22
CA GLU A 174 11.20 -6.13 6.17
C GLU A 174 11.51 -7.11 5.03
N GLU A 175 11.94 -8.32 5.40
CA GLU A 175 12.41 -9.35 4.45
C GLU A 175 11.27 -9.96 3.65
N ARG A 176 10.05 -9.95 4.18
CA ARG A 176 8.85 -10.52 3.52
C ARG A 176 8.36 -9.71 2.31
N ILE A 177 8.91 -8.51 2.08
CA ILE A 177 8.58 -7.72 0.89
C ILE A 177 9.37 -8.29 -0.29
N ASP A 178 8.65 -8.69 -1.34
CA ASP A 178 9.19 -9.28 -2.56
C ASP A 178 9.58 -8.23 -3.61
N ALA A 179 8.84 -7.11 -3.64
CA ALA A 179 9.12 -5.98 -4.52
C ALA A 179 8.68 -4.65 -3.92
N ALA A 180 9.36 -3.58 -4.32
CA ALA A 180 9.15 -2.24 -3.81
C ALA A 180 9.18 -1.19 -4.93
N VAL A 181 8.23 -0.25 -4.89
CA VAL A 181 8.13 0.89 -5.81
C VAL A 181 8.08 2.19 -5.02
N ALA A 182 9.12 3.01 -5.13
CA ALA A 182 9.19 4.32 -4.48
C ALA A 182 8.97 5.44 -5.51
N VAL A 183 7.89 6.19 -5.36
CA VAL A 183 7.53 7.35 -6.20
C VAL A 183 7.89 8.64 -5.46
N ILE A 184 8.85 9.41 -5.97
CA ILE A 184 9.33 10.66 -5.34
C ILE A 184 9.69 10.43 -3.86
N GLY A 185 10.45 9.37 -3.60
CA GLY A 185 10.92 9.00 -2.27
C GLY A 185 12.44 8.97 -2.23
N CYS A 186 13.04 9.56 -1.20
CA CYS A 186 14.47 9.48 -0.93
C CYS A 186 14.76 8.28 0.00
N PRO A 187 15.73 7.41 -0.33
CA PRO A 187 16.20 6.35 0.58
C PRO A 187 16.94 6.93 1.79
N ASP A 188 17.49 8.12 1.63
CA ASP A 188 18.38 8.71 2.61
C ASP A 188 17.79 9.97 3.24
N PHE A 189 17.50 9.86 4.54
CA PHE A 189 17.21 11.00 5.41
C PHE A 189 18.31 11.23 6.46
N MET A 190 19.31 10.35 6.56
CA MET A 190 20.19 10.21 7.73
C MET A 190 21.67 9.95 7.38
N GLY A 191 22.06 9.86 6.10
CA GLY A 191 23.41 9.57 5.61
C GLY A 191 23.80 8.08 5.59
N GLU A 192 22.87 7.14 5.80
CA GLU A 192 23.24 5.76 6.13
C GLU A 192 22.57 4.70 5.25
N ARG A 193 23.33 4.20 4.25
CA ARG A 193 23.51 2.76 3.86
C ARG A 193 23.63 2.55 2.34
N ARG A 194 24.40 1.51 1.99
CA ARG A 194 24.65 1.03 0.62
C ARG A 194 23.57 0.01 0.23
N LEU A 195 22.93 0.20 -0.92
CA LEU A 195 21.85 -0.66 -1.42
C LEU A 195 22.39 -1.98 -2.01
N VAL A 196 21.78 -3.12 -1.64
CA VAL A 196 22.13 -4.46 -2.18
C VAL A 196 20.91 -5.22 -2.75
N ARG A 197 19.69 -4.69 -2.63
CA ARG A 197 18.45 -5.28 -3.15
C ARG A 197 17.84 -4.40 -4.25
N PRO A 198 17.33 -4.97 -5.37
CA PRO A 198 16.76 -4.18 -6.46
C PRO A 198 15.47 -3.46 -6.02
N VAL A 199 15.38 -2.16 -6.28
CA VAL A 199 14.17 -1.34 -6.10
C VAL A 199 13.85 -0.64 -7.41
N VAL A 200 12.57 -0.61 -7.78
CA VAL A 200 12.12 0.26 -8.87
C VAL A 200 11.93 1.67 -8.31
N VAL A 201 12.84 2.56 -8.69
CA VAL A 201 12.75 3.98 -8.37
C VAL A 201 12.00 4.67 -9.49
N ALA A 202 10.83 5.24 -9.18
CA ALA A 202 10.13 6.14 -10.07
C ALA A 202 10.46 7.58 -9.66
N VAL A 203 11.44 8.17 -10.34
CA VAL A 203 11.76 9.60 -10.24
C VAL A 203 10.86 10.36 -11.23
N SER A 204 10.19 11.40 -10.75
CA SER A 204 9.51 12.40 -11.60
C SER A 204 10.37 13.65 -11.68
#